data_AF-A0A750PBR0-F1
#
_entry.id   AF-A0A750PBR0-F1
#
_cell.length_a   1.000
_cell.length_b   1.000
_cell.length_c   1.000
_cell.angle_alpha   90.00
_cell.angle_beta   90.00
_cell.angle_gamma   90.00
#
_symmetry.space_group_name_H-M   'P 1'
#
loop_
_entity.id
_entity.type
_entity.pdbx_description
1 polymer ?
#
loop_
_entity_poly.entity_id
_entity_poly.type
_entity_poly.pdbx_seq_one_letter_code
_entity_poly.pdbx_strand_id
1 'polypeptide(L)'
;MLSLFQRKRPPVAAAPSPAPATDLPKGLMRPESAASLLATPRRQKLMEHIWQRTSLSRRQFATLYRAPLERYAELVQVFPASEAHHHAYPGGMLDHGLEIVAYSLKLRQSHLLPIGASPEDQAAQAEAWTAAVAYAALLHDIGKVAVDLHVELADGSTWHPWHGPLRQPYRFRYNPDREYRLHSAATGLLYRQLLDRDLLDWLSGYPYLWAPLLYVLAGQYEHAGVLGELVVQADRASVAQELGGDPARAMAAPKHALQRKLLDGLRYLLKEELRLNQAEASDGWLTDDALWLVSKTVSDKLRAHLLSQGVDGIPANNTAVFNVLQDHGMLQPTPDGKAIWRATVTSSIGWSHSFTLLRLAPALIWEPSERPAPFAGTVAIDTTPADKDADASVQSPAIAAMPPAEDQQSAPWTDASDGAATLQPTAAQAVPDVMEDMLAMVGMGDSPAVRHDAEAASGKAPAAGLETLAPPLANALPPSPAPALTAAQPSGEHFMAWLQQGVASRRLIINDAKALVHTVGDTAYLVSPGVFQRYAQEHPQVGTLAKQESQQDWQWVQKRFEKLGLHRKHSNGLNIWTCEVTGPRKTRRLHGYLLEEPSRLLHDVPPNNPYLSLHH
;
A
#
# COMPACT_ATOMS: atom_id res chain seq x y z
N MET A 1 -6.50 43.83 34.98
CA MET A 1 -5.44 43.44 35.94
C MET A 1 -4.21 42.98 35.18
N LEU A 2 -3.49 43.92 34.54
CA LEU A 2 -2.31 43.67 33.73
C LEU A 2 -1.32 44.82 33.97
N SER A 3 -0.21 44.51 34.65
CA SER A 3 1.03 45.28 34.86
C SER A 3 1.62 44.89 36.22
N LEU A 4 2.95 44.91 36.35
CA LEU A 4 3.82 44.36 37.41
C LEU A 4 4.25 42.91 37.06
N PHE A 5 5.45 42.61 36.54
CA PHE A 5 6.77 43.14 36.87
C PHE A 5 7.75 42.93 35.70
N GLN A 6 8.50 43.97 35.34
CA GLN A 6 9.77 43.80 34.63
C GLN A 6 10.77 43.06 35.54
N ARG A 7 11.43 42.02 35.03
CA ARG A 7 12.64 41.43 35.65
C ARG A 7 13.76 41.28 34.63
N LYS A 8 14.96 41.64 35.11
CA LYS A 8 16.23 41.85 34.41
C LYS A 8 16.73 40.63 33.63
N ARG A 9 17.40 40.89 32.50
CA ARG A 9 18.13 39.94 31.66
C ARG A 9 19.32 39.34 32.45
N PRO A 10 19.41 38.01 32.63
CA PRO A 10 20.60 37.38 33.22
C PRO A 10 21.73 37.28 32.17
N PRO A 11 23.01 37.19 32.60
CA PRO A 11 24.15 37.13 31.70
C PRO A 11 24.21 35.78 30.96
N VAL A 12 24.72 35.81 29.73
CA VAL A 12 24.94 34.64 28.88
C VAL A 12 25.98 33.73 29.53
N ALA A 13 25.55 32.58 30.03
CA ALA A 13 26.44 31.50 30.47
C ALA A 13 26.88 30.68 29.25
N ALA A 14 28.17 30.38 29.18
CA ALA A 14 28.77 29.54 28.16
C ALA A 14 28.14 28.12 28.14
N ALA A 15 28.06 27.52 26.95
CA ALA A 15 27.52 26.18 26.75
C ALA A 15 28.26 25.14 27.62
N PRO A 16 27.55 24.29 28.39
CA PRO A 16 28.19 23.25 29.15
C PRO A 16 28.66 22.11 28.23
N SER A 17 29.90 21.65 28.44
CA SER A 17 30.43 20.41 27.86
C SER A 17 29.58 19.19 28.22
N PRO A 18 29.52 18.15 27.36
CA PRO A 18 28.67 16.99 27.58
C PRO A 18 29.08 16.22 28.84
N ALA A 19 28.13 16.00 29.74
CA ALA A 19 28.30 15.22 30.97
C ALA A 19 28.47 13.71 30.66
N PRO A 20 29.20 12.96 31.51
CA PRO A 20 29.45 11.54 31.29
C PRO A 20 28.18 10.71 31.40
N ALA A 21 28.19 9.52 30.77
CA ALA A 21 27.09 8.57 30.70
C ALA A 21 26.62 8.10 32.09
N THR A 22 25.71 8.85 32.70
CA THR A 22 24.87 8.38 33.80
C THR A 22 23.80 7.44 33.24
N ASP A 23 23.64 6.27 33.84
CA ASP A 23 22.60 5.30 33.51
C ASP A 23 21.24 5.99 33.51
N LEU A 24 20.59 6.01 32.34
CA LEU A 24 19.25 6.57 32.19
C LEU A 24 18.26 5.68 32.94
N PRO A 25 17.24 6.25 33.59
CA PRO A 25 16.08 5.48 34.04
C PRO A 25 15.53 4.62 32.90
N LYS A 26 15.13 3.37 33.19
CA LYS A 26 14.68 2.40 32.19
C LYS A 26 13.63 3.02 31.25
N GLY A 27 13.92 3.00 29.94
CA GLY A 27 13.00 3.44 28.88
C GLY A 27 13.13 4.90 28.42
N LEU A 28 14.02 5.71 29.02
CA LEU A 28 14.33 7.06 28.52
C LEU A 28 15.42 7.02 27.45
N MET A 29 15.19 7.79 26.38
CA MET A 29 16.10 8.02 25.26
C MET A 29 16.74 9.39 25.38
N ARG A 30 18.00 9.55 24.94
CA ARG A 30 18.67 10.86 24.88
C ARG A 30 18.37 11.54 23.55
N PRO A 31 18.11 12.86 23.52
CA PRO A 31 18.06 13.60 22.27
C PRO A 31 19.41 13.53 21.57
N GLU A 32 19.35 13.30 20.26
CA GLU A 32 20.51 13.29 19.38
C GLU A 32 20.57 14.57 18.54
N SER A 33 21.78 14.96 18.16
CA SER A 33 21.99 16.09 17.25
C SER A 33 21.65 15.71 15.82
N ALA A 34 21.32 16.70 14.99
CA ALA A 34 21.07 16.47 13.57
C ALA A 34 22.24 15.74 12.88
N ALA A 35 23.48 16.07 13.27
CA ALA A 35 24.69 15.43 12.75
C ALA A 35 24.72 13.92 13.06
N SER A 36 24.37 13.51 14.28
CA SER A 36 24.30 12.09 14.67
C SER A 36 23.16 11.39 13.92
N LEU A 37 21.98 11.99 13.95
CA LEU A 37 20.77 11.42 13.33
C LEU A 37 20.96 11.23 11.82
N LEU A 38 21.60 12.16 11.12
CA LEU A 38 21.82 12.06 9.68
C LEU A 38 23.06 11.23 9.30
N ALA A 39 23.90 10.79 10.25
CA ALA A 39 25.19 10.15 9.96
C ALA A 39 25.08 8.73 9.35
N THR A 40 23.91 8.09 9.38
CA THR A 40 23.78 6.73 8.86
C THR A 40 24.06 6.69 7.34
N PRO A 41 24.68 5.61 6.81
CA PRO A 41 25.00 5.52 5.38
C PRO A 41 23.77 5.75 4.48
N ARG A 42 22.61 5.20 4.85
CA ARG A 42 21.34 5.41 4.13
C ARG A 42 20.94 6.88 4.08
N ARG A 43 20.96 7.58 5.23
CA ARG A 43 20.57 9.00 5.32
C ARG A 43 21.55 9.91 4.58
N GLN A 44 22.85 9.64 4.66
CA GLN A 44 23.86 10.36 3.86
C GLN A 44 23.63 10.18 2.36
N LYS A 45 23.29 8.96 1.92
CA LYS A 45 22.96 8.69 0.50
C LYS A 45 21.69 9.45 0.05
N LEU A 46 20.66 9.51 0.89
CA LEU A 46 19.45 10.29 0.61
C LEU A 46 19.76 11.79 0.53
N MET A 47 20.55 12.32 1.47
CA MET A 47 21.02 13.71 1.45
C MET A 47 21.79 14.04 0.16
N GLU A 48 22.63 13.12 -0.31
CA GLU A 48 23.38 13.26 -1.55
C GLU A 48 22.44 13.27 -2.78
N HIS A 49 21.43 12.40 -2.83
CA HIS A 49 20.42 12.43 -3.91
C HIS A 49 19.62 13.73 -3.92
N ILE A 50 19.24 14.25 -2.74
CA ILE A 50 18.56 15.55 -2.63
C ILE A 50 19.46 16.64 -3.20
N TRP A 51 20.75 16.65 -2.84
CA TRP A 51 21.70 17.63 -3.37
C TRP A 51 21.84 17.54 -4.90
N GLN A 52 22.09 16.35 -5.44
CA GLN A 52 22.25 16.12 -6.89
C GLN A 52 21.04 16.58 -7.70
N ARG A 53 19.82 16.41 -7.16
CA ARG A 53 18.57 16.78 -7.85
C ARG A 53 18.23 18.26 -7.77
N THR A 54 18.87 19.01 -6.88
CA THR A 54 18.69 20.48 -6.77
C THR A 54 19.70 21.26 -7.61
N SER A 55 20.82 20.64 -8.00
CA SER A 55 21.89 21.25 -8.81
C SER A 55 22.48 22.56 -8.23
N LEU A 56 22.41 22.73 -6.91
CA LEU A 56 22.89 23.93 -6.21
C LEU A 56 24.35 23.83 -5.75
N SER A 57 25.01 24.97 -5.57
CA SER A 57 26.29 25.02 -4.85
C SER A 57 26.14 24.49 -3.42
N ARG A 58 27.23 23.94 -2.84
CA ARG A 58 27.19 23.42 -1.44
C ARG A 58 26.72 24.47 -0.44
N ARG A 59 27.04 25.76 -0.67
CA ARG A 59 26.61 26.86 0.21
C ARG A 59 25.10 27.10 0.11
N GLN A 60 24.55 27.16 -1.10
CA GLN A 60 23.10 27.33 -1.30
C GLN A 60 22.33 26.11 -0.80
N PHE A 61 22.84 24.89 -1.05
CA PHE A 61 22.25 23.67 -0.53
C PHE A 61 22.24 23.64 1.01
N ALA A 62 23.33 24.11 1.64
CA ALA A 62 23.43 24.18 3.09
C ALA A 62 22.30 25.05 3.69
N THR A 63 22.05 26.21 3.10
CA THR A 63 21.01 27.14 3.56
C THR A 63 19.60 26.67 3.21
N LEU A 64 19.36 26.27 1.95
CA LEU A 64 18.01 26.01 1.45
C LEU A 64 17.49 24.61 1.80
N TYR A 65 18.35 23.60 1.93
CA TYR A 65 17.89 22.21 2.09
C TYR A 65 18.44 21.57 3.35
N ARG A 66 19.75 21.62 3.58
CA ARG A 66 20.36 20.98 4.74
C ARG A 66 19.85 21.57 6.06
N ALA A 67 19.80 22.90 6.20
CA ALA A 67 19.34 23.50 7.46
C ALA A 67 17.88 23.12 7.81
N PRO A 68 16.89 23.18 6.89
CA PRO A 68 15.55 22.64 7.16
C PRO A 68 15.52 21.15 7.50
N LEU A 69 16.32 20.33 6.81
CA LEU A 69 16.41 18.89 7.07
C LEU A 69 17.05 18.56 8.43
N GLU A 70 18.05 19.34 8.84
CA GLU A 70 18.65 19.24 10.17
C GLU A 70 17.65 19.64 11.27
N ARG A 71 16.91 20.73 11.06
CA ARG A 71 15.81 21.13 11.97
C ARG A 71 14.72 20.06 12.06
N TYR A 72 14.35 19.45 10.93
CA TYR A 72 13.42 18.32 10.91
C TYR A 72 13.95 17.14 11.71
N ALA A 73 15.19 16.71 11.47
CA ALA A 73 15.82 15.60 12.18
C ALA A 73 15.83 15.84 13.71
N GLU A 74 16.20 17.04 14.16
CA GLU A 74 16.21 17.38 15.58
C GLU A 74 14.81 17.41 16.20
N LEU A 75 13.78 17.71 15.41
CA LEU A 75 12.39 17.73 15.89
C LEU A 75 11.78 16.33 15.96
N VAL A 76 12.05 15.47 14.97
CA VAL A 76 11.46 14.12 14.88
C VAL A 76 12.29 13.04 15.56
N GLN A 77 13.57 13.29 15.85
CA GLN A 77 14.45 12.39 16.60
C GLN A 77 14.37 10.92 16.11
N VAL A 78 14.18 9.97 17.03
CA VAL A 78 13.99 8.55 16.72
C VAL A 78 12.51 8.14 16.69
N PHE A 79 11.59 9.08 16.47
CA PHE A 79 10.18 8.73 16.39
C PHE A 79 9.89 7.82 15.17
N PRO A 80 9.01 6.82 15.33
CA PRO A 80 8.47 6.06 14.21
C PRO A 80 7.50 6.92 13.40
N ALA A 81 7.37 6.64 12.09
CA ALA A 81 6.37 7.32 11.25
C ALA A 81 4.99 6.65 11.29
N SER A 82 4.93 5.40 11.81
CA SER A 82 3.72 4.57 11.86
C SER A 82 3.79 3.52 12.97
N GLU A 83 2.66 2.99 13.42
CA GLU A 83 2.61 1.96 14.48
C GLU A 83 2.98 0.54 14.01
N ALA A 84 2.61 0.20 12.79
CA ALA A 84 2.67 -1.18 12.30
C ALA A 84 3.08 -1.31 10.81
N HIS A 85 3.53 -0.22 10.18
CA HIS A 85 3.91 -0.21 8.76
C HIS A 85 5.43 -0.13 8.57
N HIS A 86 5.86 0.11 7.32
CA HIS A 86 7.26 0.05 6.89
C HIS A 86 8.20 1.00 7.62
N HIS A 87 7.69 2.08 8.22
CA HIS A 87 8.46 3.01 9.05
C HIS A 87 8.09 2.92 10.55
N ALA A 88 7.63 1.76 11.02
CA ALA A 88 7.31 1.47 12.42
C ALA A 88 8.52 1.05 13.26
N TYR A 89 9.65 1.72 13.04
CA TYR A 89 10.91 1.48 13.75
C TYR A 89 11.50 2.81 14.25
N PRO A 90 12.43 2.78 15.23
CA PRO A 90 13.08 3.98 15.74
C PRO A 90 13.78 4.78 14.63
N GLY A 91 13.38 6.04 14.45
CA GLY A 91 13.90 6.93 13.40
C GLY A 91 13.19 6.79 12.06
N GLY A 92 12.12 6.00 11.97
CA GLY A 92 11.32 5.86 10.75
C GLY A 92 10.71 7.17 10.25
N MET A 93 10.38 8.12 11.14
CA MET A 93 9.86 9.43 10.76
C MET A 93 10.88 10.28 9.98
N LEU A 94 12.16 10.18 10.38
CA LEU A 94 13.25 10.86 9.68
C LEU A 94 13.51 10.24 8.31
N ASP A 95 13.54 8.91 8.24
CA ASP A 95 13.76 8.18 6.98
C ASP A 95 12.64 8.47 5.97
N HIS A 96 11.37 8.34 6.39
CA HIS A 96 10.18 8.65 5.58
C HIS A 96 10.23 10.08 5.02
N GLY A 97 10.56 11.06 5.87
CA GLY A 97 10.68 12.45 5.44
C GLY A 97 11.77 12.66 4.38
N LEU A 98 12.97 12.10 4.60
CA LEU A 98 14.07 12.22 3.63
C LEU A 98 13.75 11.53 2.29
N GLU A 99 13.04 10.42 2.33
CA GLU A 99 12.66 9.66 1.14
C GLU A 99 11.65 10.39 0.30
N ILE A 100 10.59 10.91 0.91
CA ILE A 100 9.56 11.67 0.18
C ILE A 100 10.14 12.95 -0.40
N VAL A 101 11.07 13.63 0.29
CA VAL A 101 11.81 14.75 -0.29
C VAL A 101 12.63 14.30 -1.51
N ALA A 102 13.39 13.20 -1.40
CA ALA A 102 14.17 12.70 -2.52
C ALA A 102 13.26 12.33 -3.71
N TYR A 103 12.18 11.58 -3.49
CA TYR A 103 11.25 11.18 -4.55
C TYR A 103 10.56 12.39 -5.18
N SER A 104 10.01 13.30 -4.38
CA SER A 104 9.32 14.49 -4.92
C SER A 104 10.24 15.34 -5.80
N LEU A 105 11.52 15.47 -5.44
CA LEU A 105 12.53 16.12 -6.29
C LEU A 105 12.80 15.34 -7.59
N LYS A 106 12.79 14.01 -7.56
CA LYS A 106 12.90 13.18 -8.78
C LYS A 106 11.70 13.40 -9.70
N LEU A 107 10.49 13.41 -9.14
CA LEU A 107 9.26 13.65 -9.90
C LEU A 107 9.23 15.05 -10.49
N ARG A 108 9.78 16.01 -9.74
CA ARG A 108 9.86 17.39 -10.22
C ARG A 108 10.74 17.53 -11.47
N GLN A 109 11.78 16.71 -11.66
CA GLN A 109 12.67 16.83 -12.83
C GLN A 109 11.94 16.65 -14.17
N SER A 110 10.80 15.95 -14.21
CA SER A 110 9.99 15.80 -15.42
C SER A 110 8.96 16.92 -15.63
N HIS A 111 8.92 17.93 -14.77
CA HIS A 111 7.91 19.00 -14.81
C HIS A 111 8.54 20.38 -15.03
N LEU A 112 8.09 21.08 -16.06
CA LEU A 112 8.33 22.50 -16.26
C LEU A 112 7.30 23.31 -15.47
N LEU A 113 7.72 23.87 -14.34
CA LEU A 113 6.85 24.65 -13.45
C LEU A 113 7.25 26.13 -13.44
N PRO A 114 6.29 27.06 -13.35
CA PRO A 114 4.84 26.84 -13.29
C PRO A 114 4.24 26.33 -14.61
N ILE A 115 3.20 25.50 -14.52
CA ILE A 115 2.48 24.98 -15.70
C ILE A 115 1.84 26.14 -16.45
N GLY A 116 2.06 26.21 -17.77
CA GLY A 116 1.47 27.23 -18.64
C GLY A 116 2.16 28.60 -18.62
N ALA A 117 3.21 28.78 -17.81
CA ALA A 117 4.04 29.99 -17.85
C ALA A 117 5.03 29.96 -19.02
N SER A 118 5.58 31.12 -19.40
CA SER A 118 6.60 31.21 -20.44
C SER A 118 7.90 30.50 -20.00
N PRO A 119 8.75 30.00 -20.92
CA PRO A 119 10.03 29.39 -20.55
C PRO A 119 10.93 30.30 -19.72
N GLU A 120 10.88 31.62 -19.96
CA GLU A 120 11.63 32.62 -19.18
C GLU A 120 11.11 32.71 -17.75
N ASP A 121 9.80 32.77 -17.56
CA ASP A 121 9.17 32.77 -16.23
C ASP A 121 9.40 31.46 -15.47
N GLN A 122 9.35 30.33 -16.19
CA GLN A 122 9.66 29.00 -15.63
C GLN A 122 11.10 28.95 -15.13
N ALA A 123 12.06 29.42 -15.94
CA ALA A 123 13.47 29.48 -15.53
C ALA A 123 13.68 30.43 -14.35
N ALA A 124 13.05 31.60 -14.35
CA ALA A 124 13.19 32.62 -13.30
C ALA A 124 12.68 32.15 -11.92
N GLN A 125 11.71 31.23 -11.89
CA GLN A 125 11.10 30.74 -10.65
C GLN A 125 11.44 29.27 -10.35
N ALA A 126 12.26 28.62 -11.17
CA ALA A 126 12.54 27.19 -11.09
C ALA A 126 13.03 26.77 -9.70
N GLU A 127 13.97 27.52 -9.12
CA GLU A 127 14.55 27.26 -7.80
C GLU A 127 13.50 27.34 -6.69
N ALA A 128 12.68 28.39 -6.69
CA ALA A 128 11.62 28.60 -5.69
C ALA A 128 10.61 27.46 -5.71
N TRP A 129 10.16 27.08 -6.91
CA TRP A 129 9.27 25.94 -7.08
C TRP A 129 9.92 24.64 -6.61
N THR A 130 11.21 24.40 -6.90
CA THR A 130 11.90 23.17 -6.49
C THR A 130 12.04 23.07 -4.97
N ALA A 131 12.40 24.19 -4.33
CA ALA A 131 12.47 24.29 -2.88
C ALA A 131 11.09 24.04 -2.23
N ALA A 132 10.03 24.64 -2.77
CA ALA A 132 8.69 24.46 -2.24
C ALA A 132 8.17 23.02 -2.38
N VAL A 133 8.49 22.31 -3.47
CA VAL A 133 8.18 20.87 -3.58
C VAL A 133 8.88 20.07 -2.47
N ALA A 134 10.17 20.35 -2.22
CA ALA A 134 10.90 19.70 -1.14
C ALA A 134 10.33 20.03 0.24
N TYR A 135 9.97 21.28 0.51
CA TYR A 135 9.41 21.67 1.81
C TYR A 135 8.02 21.09 2.03
N ALA A 136 7.17 21.09 1.01
CA ALA A 136 5.85 20.46 1.07
C ALA A 136 5.95 18.95 1.32
N ALA A 137 6.89 18.28 0.65
CA ALA A 137 7.22 16.88 0.89
C ALA A 137 7.74 16.63 2.31
N LEU A 138 8.64 17.48 2.83
CA LEU A 138 9.18 17.33 4.18
C LEU A 138 8.11 17.53 5.27
N LEU A 139 7.20 18.47 5.05
CA LEU A 139 6.20 18.90 6.03
C LEU A 139 4.90 18.10 5.99
N HIS A 140 4.64 17.29 4.95
CA HIS A 140 3.33 16.68 4.72
C HIS A 140 2.79 15.89 5.93
N ASP A 141 3.66 15.19 6.66
CA ASP A 141 3.30 14.32 7.79
C ASP A 141 3.83 14.83 9.15
N ILE A 142 4.48 16.00 9.19
CA ILE A 142 5.14 16.45 10.43
C ILE A 142 4.17 16.64 11.60
N GLY A 143 2.90 16.95 11.31
CA GLY A 143 1.85 17.08 12.32
C GLY A 143 1.63 15.82 13.15
N LYS A 144 2.05 14.63 12.67
CA LYS A 144 1.98 13.37 13.44
C LYS A 144 2.73 13.50 14.78
N VAL A 145 3.85 14.21 14.81
CA VAL A 145 4.62 14.44 16.05
C VAL A 145 3.85 15.28 17.06
N ALA A 146 2.88 16.09 16.62
CA ALA A 146 2.06 16.92 17.49
C ALA A 146 0.82 16.23 18.05
N VAL A 147 0.21 15.29 17.30
CA VAL A 147 -1.11 14.74 17.65
C VAL A 147 -1.17 13.21 17.76
N ASP A 148 -0.26 12.49 17.10
CA ASP A 148 -0.23 11.02 17.14
C ASP A 148 0.65 10.48 18.27
N LEU A 149 1.61 11.30 18.76
CA LEU A 149 2.56 10.92 19.80
C LEU A 149 2.31 11.70 21.10
N HIS A 150 2.43 10.99 22.21
CA HIS A 150 2.58 11.57 23.53
C HIS A 150 4.03 11.40 23.97
N VAL A 151 4.73 12.52 24.18
CA VAL A 151 6.14 12.55 24.56
C VAL A 151 6.28 13.11 25.97
N GLU A 152 6.92 12.35 26.85
CA GLU A 152 7.17 12.70 28.24
C GLU A 152 8.67 12.94 28.44
N LEU A 153 9.01 14.07 29.04
CA LEU A 153 10.38 14.46 29.39
C LEU A 153 10.83 13.80 30.70
N ALA A 154 12.14 13.83 30.97
CA ALA A 154 12.72 13.28 32.19
C ALA A 154 12.16 13.88 33.50
N ASP A 155 11.64 15.10 33.44
CA ASP A 155 10.99 15.79 34.57
C ASP A 155 9.50 15.44 34.73
N GLY A 156 8.97 14.54 33.89
CA GLY A 156 7.57 14.11 33.87
C GLY A 156 6.64 15.06 33.12
N SER A 157 7.13 16.18 32.60
CA SER A 157 6.31 17.11 31.81
C SER A 157 6.11 16.60 30.37
N THR A 158 5.00 17.02 29.75
CA THR A 158 4.71 16.71 28.35
C THR A 158 5.50 17.66 27.44
N TRP A 159 6.22 17.09 26.48
CA TRP A 159 6.84 17.86 25.42
C TRP A 159 5.82 18.20 24.34
N HIS A 160 5.90 19.44 23.86
CA HIS A 160 5.10 19.90 22.73
C HIS A 160 6.04 20.35 21.61
N PRO A 161 5.86 19.87 20.37
CA PRO A 161 6.80 20.15 19.28
C PRO A 161 6.88 21.62 18.89
N TRP A 162 5.86 22.44 19.19
CA TRP A 162 5.92 23.89 18.98
C TRP A 162 6.79 24.63 20.00
N HIS A 163 7.29 23.97 21.06
CA HIS A 163 8.32 24.51 21.95
C HIS A 163 9.75 24.32 21.40
N GLY A 164 9.90 23.68 20.24
CA GLY A 164 11.18 23.39 19.61
C GLY A 164 11.74 22.00 19.96
N PRO A 165 12.99 21.71 19.57
CA PRO A 165 13.57 20.37 19.65
C PRO A 165 13.72 19.87 21.10
N LEU A 166 13.74 18.55 21.27
CA LEU A 166 13.95 17.90 22.56
C LEU A 166 15.35 18.22 23.13
N ARG A 167 15.39 18.69 24.38
CA ARG A 167 16.64 19.06 25.08
C ARG A 167 16.94 18.19 26.30
N GLN A 168 15.99 17.36 26.71
CA GLN A 168 16.09 16.48 27.86
C GLN A 168 15.82 15.03 27.43
N PRO A 169 16.32 14.03 28.18
CA PRO A 169 15.92 12.64 27.96
C PRO A 169 14.39 12.51 27.95
N TYR A 170 13.87 11.63 27.10
CA TYR A 170 12.45 11.52 26.84
C TYR A 170 12.03 10.08 26.62
N ARG A 171 10.73 9.81 26.77
CA ARG A 171 10.07 8.60 26.28
C ARG A 171 8.84 9.01 25.51
N PHE A 172 8.37 8.14 24.64
CA PHE A 172 7.16 8.39 23.87
C PHE A 172 6.29 7.15 23.79
N ARG A 173 5.01 7.39 23.55
CA ARG A 173 4.01 6.38 23.22
C ARG A 173 3.03 6.97 22.21
N TYR A 174 2.34 6.11 21.50
CA TYR A 174 1.25 6.56 20.65
C TYR A 174 0.04 7.02 21.49
N ASN A 175 -0.69 7.98 20.93
CA ASN A 175 -1.97 8.41 21.46
C ASN A 175 -3.07 7.41 21.01
N PRO A 176 -3.76 6.72 21.94
CA PRO A 176 -4.83 5.78 21.59
C PRO A 176 -6.04 6.48 20.96
N ASP A 177 -6.29 7.74 21.30
CA ASP A 177 -7.44 8.52 20.81
C ASP A 177 -7.09 9.38 19.58
N ARG A 178 -6.06 8.99 18.81
CA ARG A 178 -5.62 9.78 17.66
C ARG A 178 -6.70 9.85 16.59
N GLU A 179 -6.99 11.07 16.13
CA GLU A 179 -7.84 11.28 14.97
C GLU A 179 -6.94 11.35 13.72
N TYR A 180 -7.03 10.33 12.87
CA TYR A 180 -6.07 10.13 11.77
C TYR A 180 -6.04 11.27 10.73
N ARG A 181 -7.05 12.15 10.68
CA ARG A 181 -7.06 13.32 9.80
C ARG A 181 -6.50 14.58 10.45
N LEU A 182 -6.33 14.58 11.77
CA LEU A 182 -5.93 15.77 12.52
C LEU A 182 -4.48 16.15 12.26
N HIS A 183 -3.59 15.18 11.96
CA HIS A 183 -2.18 15.49 11.72
C HIS A 183 -1.97 16.41 10.52
N SER A 184 -2.78 16.29 9.46
CA SER A 184 -2.64 17.17 8.28
C SER A 184 -2.94 18.63 8.64
N ALA A 185 -3.92 18.86 9.51
CA ALA A 185 -4.21 20.20 10.06
C ALA A 185 -3.15 20.64 11.09
N ALA A 186 -2.61 19.71 11.88
CA ALA A 186 -1.61 19.97 12.91
C ALA A 186 -0.23 20.38 12.35
N THR A 187 0.05 20.11 11.07
CA THR A 187 1.24 20.62 10.36
C THR A 187 1.38 22.14 10.49
N GLY A 188 0.25 22.86 10.58
CA GLY A 188 0.19 24.30 10.82
C GLY A 188 0.93 24.78 12.08
N LEU A 189 1.06 23.90 13.10
CA LEU A 189 1.75 24.22 14.35
C LEU A 189 3.27 24.25 14.18
N LEU A 190 3.81 23.57 13.14
CA LEU A 190 5.22 23.19 13.08
C LEU A 190 5.99 23.73 11.87
N TYR A 191 5.34 24.23 10.82
CA TYR A 191 6.08 24.68 9.63
C TYR A 191 7.11 25.78 9.93
N ARG A 192 6.88 26.66 10.92
CA ARG A 192 7.86 27.69 11.35
C ARG A 192 9.03 27.17 12.20
N GLN A 193 8.95 25.93 12.68
CA GLN A 193 10.08 25.26 13.31
C GLN A 193 11.10 24.80 12.25
N LEU A 194 10.64 24.61 11.01
CA LEU A 194 11.46 24.09 9.91
C LEU A 194 11.81 25.15 8.87
N LEU A 195 10.85 25.99 8.50
CA LEU A 195 11.02 27.09 7.56
C LEU A 195 11.22 28.37 8.37
N ASP A 196 12.41 28.94 8.28
CA ASP A 196 12.72 30.21 8.92
C ASP A 196 12.04 31.38 8.18
N ARG A 197 12.16 32.56 8.78
CA ARG A 197 11.57 33.78 8.23
C ARG A 197 12.08 34.06 6.81
N ASP A 198 13.38 33.91 6.57
CA ASP A 198 13.98 34.29 5.29
C ASP A 198 13.48 33.38 4.15
N LEU A 199 13.31 32.10 4.42
CA LEU A 199 12.68 31.15 3.48
C LEU A 199 11.22 31.50 3.17
N LEU A 200 10.44 31.85 4.19
CA LEU A 200 9.03 32.22 4.00
C LEU A 200 8.89 33.57 3.27
N ASP A 201 9.69 34.57 3.65
CA ASP A 201 9.74 35.86 2.98
C ASP A 201 10.12 35.67 1.50
N TRP A 202 11.11 34.84 1.18
CA TRP A 202 11.50 34.49 -0.19
C TRP A 202 10.38 33.82 -0.99
N LEU A 203 9.77 32.75 -0.45
CA LEU A 203 8.72 32.00 -1.16
C LEU A 203 7.44 32.82 -1.36
N SER A 204 7.13 33.73 -0.44
CA SER A 204 5.97 34.63 -0.55
C SER A 204 6.08 35.61 -1.71
N GLY A 205 7.30 35.85 -2.21
CA GLY A 205 7.56 36.66 -3.41
C GLY A 205 7.08 36.03 -4.72
N TYR A 206 6.62 34.77 -4.71
CA TYR A 206 6.14 34.04 -5.88
C TYR A 206 4.64 33.70 -5.74
N PRO A 207 3.71 34.57 -6.15
CA PRO A 207 2.27 34.40 -5.87
C PRO A 207 1.65 33.10 -6.39
N TYR A 208 2.08 32.67 -7.59
CA TYR A 208 1.61 31.41 -8.20
C TYR A 208 2.07 30.16 -7.46
N LEU A 209 3.16 30.26 -6.68
CA LEU A 209 3.68 29.18 -5.86
C LEU A 209 3.15 29.24 -4.42
N TRP A 210 3.01 30.46 -3.89
CA TRP A 210 2.69 30.72 -2.50
C TRP A 210 1.35 30.10 -2.08
N ALA A 211 0.29 30.31 -2.87
CA ALA A 211 -1.03 29.76 -2.57
C ALA A 211 -1.04 28.21 -2.55
N PRO A 212 -0.54 27.51 -3.60
CA PRO A 212 -0.39 26.05 -3.56
C PRO A 212 0.39 25.51 -2.38
N LEU A 213 1.49 26.17 -2.00
CA LEU A 213 2.28 25.78 -0.84
C LEU A 213 1.46 25.86 0.45
N LEU A 214 0.74 26.97 0.68
CA LEU A 214 -0.12 27.12 1.86
C LEU A 214 -1.23 26.06 1.92
N TYR A 215 -1.84 25.71 0.78
CA TYR A 215 -2.84 24.64 0.74
C TYR A 215 -2.27 23.28 1.13
N VAL A 216 -1.07 22.92 0.66
CA VAL A 216 -0.41 21.67 1.12
C VAL A 216 -0.13 21.71 2.61
N LEU A 217 0.38 22.83 3.13
CA LEU A 217 0.68 22.97 4.56
C LEU A 217 -0.57 22.93 5.45
N ALA A 218 -1.74 23.26 4.89
CA ALA A 218 -3.04 23.13 5.54
C ALA A 218 -3.68 21.75 5.37
N GLY A 219 -3.03 20.82 4.66
CA GLY A 219 -3.56 19.49 4.36
C GLY A 219 -4.62 19.45 3.25
N GLN A 220 -4.80 20.54 2.51
CA GLN A 220 -5.79 20.68 1.42
C GLN A 220 -5.13 20.40 0.06
N TYR A 221 -4.66 19.17 -0.13
CA TYR A 221 -3.90 18.77 -1.33
C TYR A 221 -4.69 18.97 -2.63
N GLU A 222 -6.00 18.85 -2.59
CA GLU A 222 -6.92 19.06 -3.71
C GLU A 222 -6.93 20.51 -4.22
N HIS A 223 -6.59 21.48 -3.37
CA HIS A 223 -6.47 22.89 -3.72
C HIS A 223 -5.03 23.30 -4.09
N ALA A 224 -4.06 22.41 -3.93
CA ALA A 224 -2.64 22.68 -4.12
C ALA A 224 -2.10 22.40 -5.54
N GLY A 225 -2.97 21.97 -6.47
CA GLY A 225 -2.59 21.66 -7.84
C GLY A 225 -1.39 20.72 -7.94
N VAL A 226 -0.47 21.02 -8.88
CA VAL A 226 0.71 20.18 -9.15
C VAL A 226 1.61 19.96 -7.92
N LEU A 227 1.65 20.90 -6.99
CA LEU A 227 2.48 20.77 -5.79
C LEU A 227 1.91 19.71 -4.84
N GLY A 228 0.58 19.71 -4.67
CA GLY A 228 -0.13 18.64 -3.96
C GLY A 228 0.01 17.28 -4.64
N GLU A 229 -0.14 17.25 -5.98
CA GLU A 229 0.01 16.02 -6.78
C GLU A 229 1.39 15.38 -6.65
N LEU A 230 2.47 16.18 -6.72
CA LEU A 230 3.84 15.71 -6.60
C LEU A 230 4.13 15.10 -5.22
N VAL A 231 3.65 15.73 -4.14
CA VAL A 231 3.79 15.20 -2.78
C VAL A 231 3.01 13.88 -2.65
N VAL A 232 1.78 13.87 -3.14
CA VAL A 232 0.91 12.70 -3.18
C VAL A 232 1.54 11.52 -3.91
N GLN A 233 2.19 11.77 -5.06
CA GLN A 233 2.87 10.74 -5.85
C GLN A 233 4.17 10.27 -5.20
N ALA A 234 4.93 11.18 -4.59
CA ALA A 234 6.19 10.85 -3.91
C ALA A 234 5.96 9.92 -2.71
N ASP A 235 4.96 10.22 -1.89
CA ASP A 235 4.53 9.39 -0.76
C ASP A 235 4.20 7.94 -1.19
N ARG A 236 3.43 7.80 -2.27
CA ARG A 236 3.10 6.48 -2.86
C ARG A 236 4.31 5.74 -3.39
N ALA A 237 5.20 6.44 -4.08
CA ALA A 237 6.40 5.85 -4.64
C ALA A 237 7.33 5.32 -3.55
N SER A 238 7.43 6.04 -2.42
CA SER A 238 8.19 5.60 -1.25
C SER A 238 7.66 4.28 -0.69
N VAL A 239 6.34 4.21 -0.47
CA VAL A 239 5.68 2.98 0.03
C VAL A 239 5.81 1.81 -0.95
N ALA A 240 5.63 2.06 -2.25
CA ALA A 240 5.65 1.02 -3.28
C ALA A 240 7.06 0.43 -3.51
N GLN A 241 8.11 1.25 -3.44
CA GLN A 241 9.48 0.80 -3.66
C GLN A 241 9.96 -0.11 -2.51
N GLU A 242 9.57 0.17 -1.27
CA GLU A 242 9.92 -0.67 -0.11
C GLU A 242 9.12 -1.98 -0.03
N LEU A 243 7.89 -2.00 -0.56
CA LEU A 243 7.06 -3.20 -0.70
C LEU A 243 7.49 -4.15 -1.85
N GLY A 244 8.58 -3.85 -2.58
CA GLY A 244 9.01 -4.61 -3.75
C GLY A 244 8.12 -4.42 -5.00
N GLY A 245 7.34 -3.34 -5.01
CA GLY A 245 6.55 -2.86 -6.13
C GLY A 245 7.39 -2.07 -7.15
N ASP A 246 6.86 -1.93 -8.37
CA ASP A 246 7.46 -1.04 -9.37
C ASP A 246 6.96 0.40 -9.13
N PRO A 247 7.85 1.37 -8.83
CA PRO A 247 7.46 2.77 -8.57
C PRO A 247 6.69 3.39 -9.73
N ALA A 248 7.01 3.03 -10.99
CA ALA A 248 6.35 3.57 -12.17
C ALA A 248 4.88 3.11 -12.27
N ARG A 249 4.57 1.89 -11.83
CA ARG A 249 3.20 1.35 -11.78
C ARG A 249 2.38 1.92 -10.62
N ALA A 250 3.00 2.17 -9.46
CA ALA A 250 2.32 2.78 -8.32
C ALA A 250 1.93 4.24 -8.56
N MET A 251 2.76 4.97 -9.31
CA MET A 251 2.50 6.35 -9.72
C MET A 251 1.37 6.49 -10.75
N ALA A 252 1.19 5.50 -11.63
CA ALA A 252 0.11 5.48 -12.63
C ALA A 252 -1.28 5.16 -12.04
N ALA A 253 -1.37 4.70 -10.79
CA ALA A 253 -2.63 4.34 -10.15
C ALA A 253 -3.25 5.56 -9.42
N PRO A 254 -4.42 6.08 -9.80
CA PRO A 254 -5.05 7.23 -9.13
C PRO A 254 -5.36 6.97 -7.63
N LYS A 255 -5.23 7.99 -6.77
CA LYS A 255 -5.41 7.92 -5.29
C LYS A 255 -6.83 7.57 -4.87
N HIS A 256 -7.80 7.83 -5.75
CA HIS A 256 -9.17 7.41 -5.60
C HIS A 256 -9.53 6.10 -6.32
N ALA A 257 -8.64 5.50 -7.12
CA ALA A 257 -9.02 4.31 -7.88
C ALA A 257 -9.20 3.09 -6.99
N LEU A 258 -8.28 2.79 -6.06
CA LEU A 258 -8.40 1.61 -5.21
C LEU A 258 -9.52 1.76 -4.17
N GLN A 259 -9.59 2.91 -3.47
CA GLN A 259 -10.67 3.18 -2.51
C GLN A 259 -12.04 3.14 -3.19
N ARG A 260 -12.19 3.79 -4.35
CA ARG A 260 -13.43 3.75 -5.13
C ARG A 260 -13.73 2.34 -5.63
N LYS A 261 -12.75 1.59 -6.13
CA LYS A 261 -12.92 0.20 -6.56
C LYS A 261 -13.33 -0.72 -5.40
N LEU A 262 -12.73 -0.55 -4.22
CA LEU A 262 -13.09 -1.27 -3.00
C LEU A 262 -14.54 -0.95 -2.58
N LEU A 263 -14.91 0.34 -2.58
CA LEU A 263 -16.26 0.77 -2.22
C LEU A 263 -17.31 0.35 -3.26
N ASP A 264 -17.02 0.51 -4.54
CA ASP A 264 -17.88 0.08 -5.65
C ASP A 264 -18.03 -1.44 -5.67
N GLY A 265 -16.94 -2.18 -5.42
CA GLY A 265 -16.96 -3.63 -5.26
C GLY A 265 -17.79 -4.06 -4.05
N LEU A 266 -17.67 -3.36 -2.92
CA LEU A 266 -18.47 -3.65 -1.72
C LEU A 266 -19.96 -3.35 -1.94
N ARG A 267 -20.29 -2.24 -2.62
CA ARG A 267 -21.66 -1.90 -3.01
C ARG A 267 -22.25 -2.95 -3.97
N TYR A 268 -21.48 -3.40 -4.95
CA TYR A 268 -21.88 -4.49 -5.84
C TYR A 268 -22.17 -5.77 -5.05
N LEU A 269 -21.27 -6.18 -4.15
CA LEU A 269 -21.46 -7.37 -3.35
C LEU A 269 -22.72 -7.27 -2.47
N LEU A 270 -22.96 -6.13 -1.82
CA LEU A 270 -24.15 -5.93 -0.98
C LEU A 270 -25.47 -5.90 -1.76
N LYS A 271 -25.40 -5.61 -3.06
CA LYS A 271 -26.57 -5.57 -3.94
C LYS A 271 -26.86 -6.94 -4.58
N GLU A 272 -25.82 -7.62 -5.05
CA GLU A 272 -25.97 -8.77 -5.97
C GLU A 272 -25.54 -10.13 -5.34
N GLU A 273 -24.67 -10.14 -4.31
CA GLU A 273 -24.04 -11.39 -3.84
C GLU A 273 -24.15 -11.70 -2.34
N LEU A 274 -24.25 -10.68 -1.48
CA LEU A 274 -24.32 -10.84 -0.03
C LEU A 274 -25.77 -10.84 0.41
N ARG A 275 -26.16 -11.85 1.18
CA ARG A 275 -27.50 -11.94 1.76
C ARG A 275 -27.52 -11.23 3.11
N LEU A 276 -28.28 -10.14 3.20
CA LEU A 276 -28.46 -9.39 4.44
C LEU A 276 -29.73 -9.84 5.19
N ASN A 277 -29.71 -9.70 6.52
CA ASN A 277 -30.87 -9.80 7.42
C ASN A 277 -31.68 -11.12 7.29
N GLN A 278 -31.02 -12.24 6.99
CA GLN A 278 -31.69 -13.54 6.96
C GLN A 278 -32.09 -14.00 8.37
N ALA A 279 -33.11 -14.85 8.46
CA ALA A 279 -33.64 -15.35 9.74
C ALA A 279 -32.64 -16.22 10.53
N GLU A 280 -31.66 -16.81 9.82
CA GLU A 280 -30.58 -17.65 10.34
C GLU A 280 -29.20 -17.08 9.93
N ALA A 281 -28.26 -17.91 9.47
CA ALA A 281 -26.96 -17.45 9.02
C ALA A 281 -27.07 -16.52 7.79
N SER A 282 -26.52 -15.31 7.92
CA SER A 282 -26.51 -14.26 6.90
C SER A 282 -25.07 -13.86 6.59
N ASP A 283 -24.84 -13.24 5.43
CA ASP A 283 -23.54 -12.65 5.11
C ASP A 283 -23.33 -11.31 5.84
N GLY A 284 -24.40 -10.71 6.35
CA GLY A 284 -24.37 -9.52 7.18
C GLY A 284 -25.74 -9.10 7.73
N TRP A 285 -25.71 -8.17 8.69
CA TRP A 285 -26.87 -7.63 9.38
C TRP A 285 -26.81 -6.11 9.41
N LEU A 286 -27.89 -5.46 8.99
CA LEU A 286 -28.04 -4.01 9.03
C LEU A 286 -28.86 -3.63 10.26
N THR A 287 -28.23 -2.93 11.21
CA THR A 287 -28.87 -2.29 12.36
C THR A 287 -29.10 -0.80 12.06
N ASP A 288 -29.82 -0.09 12.93
CA ASP A 288 -30.09 1.35 12.73
C ASP A 288 -28.80 2.19 12.64
N ASP A 289 -27.78 1.81 13.41
CA ASP A 289 -26.52 2.54 13.56
C ASP A 289 -25.37 1.99 12.70
N ALA A 290 -25.39 0.69 12.37
CA ALA A 290 -24.26 0.03 11.70
C ALA A 290 -24.66 -1.10 10.73
N LEU A 291 -23.83 -1.30 9.71
CA LEU A 291 -23.80 -2.50 8.88
C LEU A 291 -22.73 -3.45 9.40
N TRP A 292 -23.11 -4.68 9.71
CA TRP A 292 -22.24 -5.73 10.22
C TRP A 292 -22.05 -6.82 9.17
N LEU A 293 -20.83 -7.06 8.70
CA LEU A 293 -20.54 -8.05 7.65
C LEU A 293 -19.63 -9.15 8.17
N VAL A 294 -19.88 -10.41 7.79
CA VAL A 294 -19.01 -11.53 8.17
C VAL A 294 -17.63 -11.36 7.53
N SER A 295 -16.60 -11.17 8.37
CA SER A 295 -15.28 -10.69 7.97
C SER A 295 -14.60 -11.56 6.91
N LYS A 296 -14.62 -12.88 7.07
CA LYS A 296 -14.05 -13.81 6.11
C LYS A 296 -14.79 -13.77 4.77
N THR A 297 -16.11 -13.87 4.81
CA THR A 297 -16.96 -13.95 3.61
C THR A 297 -16.83 -12.70 2.75
N VAL A 298 -16.93 -11.52 3.35
CA VAL A 298 -16.83 -10.26 2.60
C VAL A 298 -15.44 -10.06 2.02
N SER A 299 -14.36 -10.38 2.74
CA SER A 299 -12.99 -10.24 2.23
C SER A 299 -12.67 -11.20 1.09
N ASP A 300 -13.11 -12.45 1.19
CA ASP A 300 -12.88 -13.44 0.13
C ASP A 300 -13.65 -13.06 -1.14
N LYS A 301 -14.94 -12.68 -1.02
CA LYS A 301 -15.76 -12.24 -2.16
C LYS A 301 -15.26 -10.92 -2.76
N LEU A 302 -14.86 -9.95 -1.94
CA LEU A 302 -14.36 -8.66 -2.41
C LEU A 302 -13.05 -8.80 -3.18
N ARG A 303 -12.13 -9.62 -2.67
CA ARG A 303 -10.88 -9.94 -3.38
C ARG A 303 -11.16 -10.63 -4.71
N ALA A 304 -12.01 -11.66 -4.73
CA ALA A 304 -12.36 -12.37 -5.96
C ALA A 304 -12.96 -11.42 -7.00
N HIS A 305 -13.90 -10.57 -6.59
CA HIS A 305 -14.52 -9.57 -7.47
C HIS A 305 -13.47 -8.62 -8.06
N LEU A 306 -12.60 -8.03 -7.23
CA LEU A 306 -11.60 -7.07 -7.70
C LEU A 306 -10.54 -7.72 -8.61
N LEU A 307 -10.11 -8.95 -8.32
CA LEU A 307 -9.18 -9.69 -9.17
C LEU A 307 -9.80 -10.05 -10.54
N SER A 308 -11.10 -10.37 -10.55
CA SER A 308 -11.84 -10.64 -11.80
C SER A 308 -11.93 -9.40 -12.71
N GLN A 309 -11.98 -8.21 -12.10
CA GLN A 309 -11.96 -6.91 -12.79
C GLN A 309 -10.55 -6.46 -13.22
N GLY A 310 -9.52 -7.30 -13.01
CA GLY A 310 -8.15 -6.97 -13.39
C GLY A 310 -7.52 -5.86 -12.57
N VAL A 311 -7.99 -5.65 -11.35
CA VAL A 311 -7.40 -4.66 -10.45
C VAL A 311 -6.11 -5.24 -9.84
N ASP A 312 -4.98 -4.60 -10.11
CA ASP A 312 -3.69 -4.95 -9.51
C ASP A 312 -3.50 -4.28 -8.14
N GLY A 313 -2.66 -4.87 -7.28
CA GLY A 313 -2.35 -4.35 -5.95
C GLY A 313 -3.35 -4.76 -4.84
N ILE A 314 -4.22 -5.73 -5.10
CA ILE A 314 -5.13 -6.26 -4.08
C ILE A 314 -4.33 -7.13 -3.08
N PRO A 315 -4.52 -6.97 -1.76
CA PRO A 315 -3.81 -7.77 -0.79
C PRO A 315 -4.09 -9.27 -0.91
N ALA A 316 -3.04 -10.08 -0.74
CA ALA A 316 -3.10 -11.54 -0.94
C ALA A 316 -3.85 -12.29 0.18
N ASN A 317 -4.04 -11.68 1.36
CA ASN A 317 -4.67 -12.32 2.52
C ASN A 317 -5.76 -11.43 3.14
N ASN A 318 -6.68 -12.04 3.90
CA ASN A 318 -7.85 -11.35 4.45
C ASN A 318 -7.46 -10.30 5.49
N THR A 319 -6.41 -10.54 6.28
CA THR A 319 -5.89 -9.57 7.27
C THR A 319 -5.48 -8.26 6.60
N ALA A 320 -4.78 -8.34 5.48
CA ALA A 320 -4.34 -7.16 4.75
C ALA A 320 -5.50 -6.45 4.05
N VAL A 321 -6.55 -7.16 3.62
CA VAL A 321 -7.80 -6.54 3.14
C VAL A 321 -8.48 -5.75 4.26
N PHE A 322 -8.53 -6.29 5.49
CA PHE A 322 -9.11 -5.57 6.63
C PHE A 322 -8.38 -4.26 6.92
N ASN A 323 -7.04 -4.31 6.94
CA ASN A 323 -6.21 -3.13 7.16
C ASN A 323 -6.45 -2.08 6.07
N VAL A 324 -6.46 -2.48 4.80
CA VAL A 324 -6.72 -1.56 3.68
C VAL A 324 -8.11 -0.91 3.79
N LEU A 325 -9.15 -1.66 4.15
CA LEU A 325 -10.48 -1.10 4.36
C LEU A 325 -10.52 -0.14 5.57
N GLN A 326 -9.75 -0.43 6.62
CA GLN A 326 -9.62 0.42 7.80
C GLN A 326 -8.84 1.71 7.51
N ASP A 327 -7.69 1.61 6.83
CA ASP A 327 -6.81 2.72 6.43
C ASP A 327 -7.56 3.73 5.53
N HIS A 328 -8.47 3.22 4.70
CA HIS A 328 -9.32 4.06 3.86
C HIS A 328 -10.61 4.55 4.56
N GLY A 329 -10.76 4.30 5.87
CA GLY A 329 -11.86 4.79 6.69
C GLY A 329 -13.22 4.17 6.35
N MET A 330 -13.24 2.99 5.73
CA MET A 330 -14.49 2.29 5.40
C MET A 330 -15.05 1.48 6.57
N LEU A 331 -14.19 1.14 7.54
CA LEU A 331 -14.55 0.36 8.72
C LEU A 331 -14.61 1.24 9.97
N GLN A 332 -15.56 0.95 10.85
CA GLN A 332 -15.62 1.47 12.21
C GLN A 332 -14.80 0.53 13.11
N PRO A 333 -13.67 1.00 13.69
CA PRO A 333 -12.79 0.16 14.49
C PRO A 333 -13.39 -0.18 15.85
N THR A 334 -12.93 -1.28 16.45
CA THR A 334 -13.19 -1.58 17.87
C THR A 334 -12.59 -0.49 18.78
N PRO A 335 -12.98 -0.42 20.06
CA PRO A 335 -12.36 0.50 21.03
C PRO A 335 -10.83 0.35 21.12
N ASP A 336 -10.31 -0.85 20.85
CA ASP A 336 -8.87 -1.14 20.82
C ASP A 336 -8.21 -0.84 19.45
N GLY A 337 -8.92 -0.19 18.52
CA GLY A 337 -8.40 0.19 17.22
C GLY A 337 -8.32 -0.94 16.18
N LYS A 338 -8.94 -2.10 16.42
CA LYS A 338 -8.90 -3.25 15.48
C LYS A 338 -10.06 -3.22 14.49
N ALA A 339 -9.86 -3.78 13.30
CA ALA A 339 -10.89 -3.88 12.26
C ALA A 339 -12.00 -4.91 12.53
N ILE A 340 -11.70 -5.96 13.31
CA ILE A 340 -12.58 -7.11 13.51
C ILE A 340 -13.30 -7.00 14.86
N TRP A 341 -14.63 -7.06 14.81
CA TRP A 341 -15.51 -7.17 15.95
C TRP A 341 -15.86 -8.63 16.22
N ARG A 342 -16.04 -8.98 17.49
CA ARG A 342 -16.67 -10.24 17.89
C ARG A 342 -18.04 -9.90 18.48
N ALA A 343 -19.10 -10.39 17.87
CA ALA A 343 -20.45 -10.09 18.31
C ALA A 343 -21.36 -11.30 18.15
N THR A 344 -22.33 -11.38 19.05
CA THR A 344 -23.38 -12.38 19.04
C THR A 344 -24.63 -11.77 18.41
N VAL A 345 -25.08 -12.41 17.32
CA VAL A 345 -26.29 -12.03 16.61
C VAL A 345 -27.43 -12.92 17.08
N THR A 346 -28.52 -12.32 17.54
CA THR A 346 -29.74 -13.03 17.96
C THR A 346 -30.90 -12.60 17.08
N SER A 347 -31.52 -13.55 16.38
CA SER A 347 -32.70 -13.29 15.55
C SER A 347 -33.98 -13.30 16.37
N SER A 348 -35.05 -12.73 15.79
CA SER A 348 -36.37 -12.65 16.43
C SER A 348 -37.03 -14.03 16.66
N ILE A 349 -36.51 -15.09 16.03
CA ILE A 349 -36.98 -16.47 16.20
C ILE A 349 -36.16 -17.27 17.23
N GLY A 350 -35.26 -16.61 17.98
CA GLY A 350 -34.48 -17.22 19.05
C GLY A 350 -33.19 -17.92 18.62
N TRP A 351 -32.81 -17.84 17.33
CA TRP A 351 -31.51 -18.31 16.86
C TRP A 351 -30.41 -17.32 17.29
N SER A 352 -29.31 -17.82 17.85
CA SER A 352 -28.20 -16.99 18.34
C SER A 352 -26.86 -17.61 18.00
N HIS A 353 -25.94 -16.82 17.44
CA HIS A 353 -24.59 -17.29 17.13
C HIS A 353 -23.56 -16.15 17.15
N SER A 354 -22.32 -16.46 17.52
CA SER A 354 -21.22 -15.49 17.61
C SER A 354 -20.38 -15.49 16.34
N PHE A 355 -20.11 -14.31 15.80
CA PHE A 355 -19.38 -14.11 14.55
C PHE A 355 -18.20 -13.15 14.71
N THR A 356 -17.26 -13.24 13.76
CA THR A 356 -16.25 -12.22 13.52
C THR A 356 -16.70 -11.28 12.40
N LEU A 357 -16.98 -10.04 12.74
CA LEU A 357 -17.67 -9.08 11.89
C LEU A 357 -16.80 -7.87 11.58
N LEU A 358 -17.03 -7.26 10.43
CA LEU A 358 -16.62 -5.89 10.12
C LEU A 358 -17.81 -4.97 10.34
N ARG A 359 -17.57 -3.82 10.97
CA ARG A 359 -18.59 -2.81 11.22
C ARG A 359 -18.38 -1.64 10.26
N LEU A 360 -19.43 -1.21 9.57
CA LEU A 360 -19.40 -0.11 8.61
C LEU A 360 -20.52 0.87 8.89
N ALA A 361 -20.29 2.16 8.60
CA ALA A 361 -21.35 3.15 8.58
C ALA A 361 -22.26 2.87 7.37
N PRO A 362 -23.58 2.67 7.55
CA PRO A 362 -24.41 2.31 6.40
C PRO A 362 -24.58 3.45 5.39
N ALA A 363 -24.28 4.69 5.77
CA ALA A 363 -24.18 5.85 4.85
C ALA A 363 -23.03 5.75 3.82
N LEU A 364 -22.05 4.86 4.04
CA LEU A 364 -21.01 4.59 3.03
C LEU A 364 -21.56 3.81 1.84
N ILE A 365 -22.61 3.02 2.07
CA ILE A 365 -23.16 2.09 1.09
C ILE A 365 -24.44 2.66 0.46
N TRP A 366 -25.37 3.16 1.28
CA TRP A 366 -26.70 3.58 0.84
C TRP A 366 -27.01 5.02 1.23
N GLU A 367 -27.70 5.72 0.33
CA GLU A 367 -28.46 6.92 0.67
C GLU A 367 -29.66 6.57 1.56
N PRO A 368 -30.17 7.49 2.39
CA PRO A 368 -31.27 7.21 3.32
C PRO A 368 -32.52 6.61 2.66
N SER A 369 -32.81 6.98 1.40
CA SER A 369 -33.96 6.51 0.63
C SER A 369 -33.78 5.12 -0.01
N GLU A 370 -32.53 4.63 -0.10
CA GLU A 370 -32.19 3.35 -0.73
C GLU A 370 -31.79 2.28 0.30
N ARG A 371 -31.85 2.62 1.59
CA ARG A 371 -31.42 1.74 2.68
C ARG A 371 -32.44 0.61 2.90
N PRO A 372 -31.99 -0.67 2.97
CA PRO A 372 -32.85 -1.79 3.34
C PRO A 372 -33.45 -1.66 4.75
N ALA A 373 -34.55 -2.39 5.01
CA ALA A 373 -35.15 -2.43 6.34
C ALA A 373 -34.15 -2.96 7.39
N PRO A 374 -34.04 -2.33 8.57
CA PRO A 374 -33.19 -2.81 9.65
C PRO A 374 -33.55 -4.24 10.08
N PHE A 375 -32.54 -4.97 10.54
CA PHE A 375 -32.67 -6.30 11.10
C PHE A 375 -33.54 -6.25 12.36
N ALA A 376 -34.56 -7.11 12.43
CA ALA A 376 -35.48 -7.16 13.57
C ALA A 376 -34.90 -7.81 14.83
N GLY A 377 -33.72 -8.44 14.73
CA GLY A 377 -33.00 -9.01 15.86
C GLY A 377 -31.95 -8.06 16.45
N THR A 378 -31.11 -8.56 17.33
CA THR A 378 -30.09 -7.77 18.04
C THR A 378 -28.68 -8.26 17.74
N VAL A 379 -27.73 -7.33 17.61
CA VAL A 379 -26.30 -7.61 17.51
C VAL A 379 -25.64 -7.10 18.79
N ALA A 380 -25.18 -8.01 19.65
CA ALA A 380 -24.55 -7.70 20.94
C ALA A 380 -23.03 -7.94 20.86
N ILE A 381 -22.24 -6.93 21.18
CA ILE A 381 -20.77 -7.02 21.13
C ILE A 381 -20.26 -7.78 22.35
N ASP A 382 -19.38 -8.75 22.14
CA ASP A 382 -18.80 -9.54 23.22
C ASP A 382 -17.68 -8.72 23.90
N THR A 383 -17.86 -8.28 25.15
CA THR A 383 -16.92 -7.37 25.86
C THR A 383 -15.85 -8.07 26.72
N THR A 384 -15.63 -9.39 26.56
CA THR A 384 -14.60 -10.11 27.32
C THR A 384 -13.20 -9.90 26.74
N PRO A 385 -12.17 -9.55 27.56
CA PRO A 385 -10.79 -9.40 27.10
C PRO A 385 -10.23 -10.70 26.52
N ALA A 386 -9.47 -10.58 25.44
CA ALA A 386 -8.82 -11.70 24.78
C ALA A 386 -7.62 -12.20 25.61
N ASP A 387 -7.82 -13.31 26.31
CA ASP A 387 -6.73 -14.21 26.69
C ASP A 387 -7.10 -15.64 26.29
N LYS A 388 -6.22 -16.25 25.49
CA LYS A 388 -6.16 -17.66 25.05
C LYS A 388 -7.38 -18.22 24.31
N ASP A 389 -7.22 -18.34 22.99
CA ASP A 389 -7.21 -19.64 22.27
C ASP A 389 -7.51 -19.40 20.79
N ALA A 390 -6.45 -19.49 19.99
CA ALA A 390 -6.53 -19.73 18.56
C ALA A 390 -6.20 -21.20 18.29
N ASP A 391 -7.01 -22.10 18.86
CA ASP A 391 -7.20 -23.45 18.30
C ASP A 391 -8.43 -24.10 18.94
N ALA A 392 -9.50 -24.31 18.15
CA ALA A 392 -10.50 -25.37 18.35
C ALA A 392 -11.65 -25.25 17.33
N SER A 393 -11.61 -26.16 16.35
CA SER A 393 -12.72 -26.99 15.86
C SER A 393 -14.14 -26.41 15.76
N VAL A 394 -14.61 -26.36 14.52
CA VAL A 394 -16.03 -26.33 14.12
C VAL A 394 -16.75 -27.56 14.69
N GLN A 395 -17.80 -27.35 15.48
CA GLN A 395 -18.88 -28.33 15.65
C GLN A 395 -20.23 -27.64 15.50
N SER A 396 -21.08 -28.21 14.65
CA SER A 396 -22.51 -27.87 14.48
C SER A 396 -23.36 -28.87 15.29
N PRO A 397 -24.66 -28.62 15.54
CA PRO A 397 -25.21 -28.52 16.88
C PRO A 397 -25.88 -29.82 17.37
N ALA A 398 -25.76 -30.10 18.67
CA ALA A 398 -26.64 -31.02 19.38
C ALA A 398 -27.71 -30.21 20.14
N ILE A 399 -28.97 -30.51 19.86
CA ILE A 399 -30.15 -29.95 20.52
C ILE A 399 -30.14 -30.33 22.00
N ALA A 400 -30.41 -29.37 22.87
CA ALA A 400 -30.49 -29.53 24.31
C ALA A 400 -31.65 -30.44 24.74
N ALA A 401 -31.34 -31.44 25.58
CA ALA A 401 -32.28 -32.01 26.54
C ALA A 401 -31.50 -32.40 27.80
N MET A 402 -32.01 -32.01 28.96
CA MET A 402 -31.50 -32.29 30.31
C MET A 402 -32.62 -33.01 31.09
N PRO A 403 -32.37 -33.66 32.24
CA PRO A 403 -31.61 -34.91 32.45
C PRO A 403 -32.50 -35.97 33.17
N PRO A 404 -31.93 -37.09 33.69
CA PRO A 404 -31.67 -37.12 35.14
C PRO A 404 -30.39 -37.86 35.57
N ALA A 405 -30.12 -37.73 36.87
CA ALA A 405 -28.94 -38.11 37.64
C ALA A 405 -28.75 -39.61 37.89
N GLU A 406 -27.50 -40.05 38.12
CA GLU A 406 -27.00 -40.54 39.42
C GLU A 406 -25.57 -41.13 39.33
N ASP A 407 -24.77 -40.72 40.31
CA ASP A 407 -23.79 -41.47 41.10
C ASP A 407 -22.51 -42.15 40.55
N GLN A 408 -21.42 -41.65 41.17
CA GLN A 408 -20.40 -42.38 41.92
C GLN A 408 -19.09 -42.86 41.26
N GLN A 409 -18.02 -42.24 41.80
CA GLN A 409 -16.84 -42.85 42.40
C GLN A 409 -15.49 -42.75 41.64
N SER A 410 -14.58 -42.14 42.41
CA SER A 410 -13.15 -41.85 42.36
C SER A 410 -12.15 -42.97 42.02
N ALA A 411 -11.17 -42.61 41.16
CA ALA A 411 -9.69 -42.55 41.35
C ALA A 411 -8.88 -43.83 41.73
N PRO A 412 -7.52 -43.82 41.77
CA PRO A 412 -6.45 -43.14 40.99
C PRO A 412 -5.34 -44.17 40.53
N TRP A 413 -4.04 -43.85 40.68
CA TRP A 413 -2.77 -44.59 40.40
C TRP A 413 -2.06 -44.16 39.10
N THR A 414 -1.10 -43.20 39.09
CA THR A 414 0.26 -43.04 39.68
C THR A 414 1.39 -43.29 38.67
N ASP A 415 2.24 -42.26 38.54
CA ASP A 415 3.69 -42.23 38.27
C ASP A 415 4.32 -43.13 37.20
N ALA A 416 5.05 -42.53 36.25
CA ALA A 416 6.48 -42.24 36.48
C ALA A 416 7.13 -41.51 35.29
N SER A 417 8.13 -40.73 35.65
CA SER A 417 9.09 -39.91 34.91
C SER A 417 9.82 -40.58 33.74
N ASP A 418 10.16 -39.81 32.71
CA ASP A 418 11.58 -39.43 32.46
C ASP A 418 11.75 -38.50 31.25
N GLY A 419 12.77 -37.64 31.33
CA GLY A 419 13.52 -37.18 30.14
C GLY A 419 13.41 -35.70 29.76
N ALA A 420 14.11 -34.83 30.49
CA ALA A 420 14.44 -33.48 30.06
C ALA A 420 15.46 -33.48 28.92
N ALA A 421 15.24 -32.67 27.88
CA ALA A 421 16.29 -32.16 27.01
C ALA A 421 15.91 -30.76 26.48
N THR A 422 16.63 -29.77 27.01
CA THR A 422 16.59 -28.34 26.71
C THR A 422 17.29 -28.05 25.38
N LEU A 423 16.64 -27.37 24.43
CA LEU A 423 17.31 -26.61 23.37
C LEU A 423 16.59 -25.27 23.15
N GLN A 424 17.31 -24.20 23.47
CA GLN A 424 16.95 -22.80 23.24
C GLN A 424 17.41 -22.34 21.82
N PRO A 425 16.98 -21.15 21.35
CA PRO A 425 16.60 -20.89 19.95
C PRO A 425 17.75 -20.39 19.07
N THR A 426 17.70 -20.71 17.77
CA THR A 426 18.59 -20.16 16.75
C THR A 426 18.09 -18.83 16.18
N ALA A 427 19.04 -17.91 16.04
CA ALA A 427 18.89 -16.51 15.67
C ALA A 427 18.32 -16.28 14.26
N ALA A 428 17.55 -15.19 14.14
CA ALA A 428 17.07 -14.63 12.89
C ALA A 428 18.25 -14.20 11.99
N GLN A 429 18.25 -14.69 10.74
CA GLN A 429 19.12 -14.18 9.68
C GLN A 429 18.45 -12.99 8.99
N ALA A 430 19.20 -11.89 8.90
CA ALA A 430 18.82 -10.69 8.18
C ALA A 430 18.72 -10.94 6.67
N VAL A 431 17.63 -10.48 6.07
CA VAL A 431 17.45 -10.42 4.61
C VAL A 431 18.26 -9.24 4.03
N PRO A 432 19.02 -9.44 2.94
CA PRO A 432 19.85 -8.39 2.33
C PRO A 432 19.03 -7.31 1.63
N ASP A 433 19.52 -6.09 1.78
CA ASP A 433 18.95 -4.80 1.41
C ASP A 433 18.84 -4.61 -0.11
N VAL A 434 17.61 -4.50 -0.63
CA VAL A 434 17.28 -4.30 -2.06
C VAL A 434 17.35 -2.81 -2.45
N MET A 435 17.60 -1.91 -1.49
CA MET A 435 17.65 -0.46 -1.66
C MET A 435 18.89 0.04 -2.41
N GLU A 436 19.94 -0.77 -2.49
CA GLU A 436 21.26 -0.29 -2.90
C GLU A 436 21.42 -0.10 -4.42
N ASP A 437 20.77 -0.94 -5.23
CA ASP A 437 21.09 -1.09 -6.66
C ASP A 437 20.25 -0.20 -7.61
N MET A 438 19.15 0.40 -7.14
CA MET A 438 18.26 1.23 -7.98
C MET A 438 18.56 2.73 -7.94
N LEU A 439 19.31 3.20 -6.95
CA LEU A 439 19.67 4.62 -6.84
C LEU A 439 20.93 5.00 -7.63
N ALA A 440 21.71 4.02 -8.11
CA ALA A 440 22.92 4.23 -8.90
C ALA A 440 22.71 4.17 -10.43
N MET A 441 21.49 3.92 -10.91
CA MET A 441 21.23 3.52 -12.31
C MET A 441 20.61 4.58 -13.23
N VAL A 442 20.44 5.83 -12.79
CA VAL A 442 19.98 6.92 -13.67
C VAL A 442 20.84 8.15 -13.45
N GLY A 443 22.03 8.13 -14.06
CA GLY A 443 23.00 9.21 -13.95
C GLY A 443 24.20 8.96 -14.85
N MET A 444 23.99 8.63 -16.12
CA MET A 444 24.98 8.78 -17.20
C MET A 444 24.35 8.38 -18.53
N GLY A 445 24.22 9.36 -19.42
CA GLY A 445 23.71 9.17 -20.77
C GLY A 445 23.53 10.48 -21.49
N ASP A 446 24.49 11.40 -21.36
CA ASP A 446 24.60 12.54 -22.26
C ASP A 446 26.04 12.56 -22.79
N SER A 447 26.18 12.38 -24.10
CA SER A 447 27.44 12.59 -24.82
C SER A 447 27.17 12.77 -26.31
N PRO A 448 28.03 13.54 -27.00
CA PRO A 448 27.60 14.67 -27.80
C PRO A 448 27.49 14.32 -29.29
N ALA A 449 26.49 14.87 -29.97
CA ALA A 449 26.43 14.83 -31.42
C ALA A 449 27.44 15.84 -32.01
N VAL A 450 28.45 15.29 -32.70
CA VAL A 450 29.38 16.03 -33.55
C VAL A 450 28.64 16.57 -34.77
N ARG A 451 28.92 17.84 -35.07
CA ARG A 451 28.43 18.64 -36.18
C ARG A 451 28.75 17.99 -37.53
N HIS A 452 27.78 18.01 -38.44
CA HIS A 452 28.03 18.05 -39.88
C HIS A 452 27.09 19.10 -40.50
N ASP A 453 27.69 20.17 -41.00
CA ASP A 453 27.05 21.17 -41.84
C ASP A 453 26.79 20.60 -43.24
N ALA A 454 25.61 20.88 -43.81
CA ALA A 454 25.37 21.00 -45.25
C ALA A 454 23.98 21.64 -45.52
N GLU A 455 24.02 22.97 -45.61
CA GLU A 455 23.29 23.91 -46.48
C GLU A 455 22.05 23.48 -47.32
N ALA A 456 20.95 24.20 -47.05
CA ALA A 456 19.98 24.87 -47.94
C ALA A 456 19.23 24.12 -49.07
N ALA A 457 17.89 24.17 -49.01
CA ALA A 457 17.06 24.86 -50.01
C ALA A 457 15.58 25.00 -49.57
N SER A 458 14.98 26.10 -50.03
CA SER A 458 13.67 26.68 -49.74
C SER A 458 12.50 26.00 -50.47
N GLY A 459 11.27 26.09 -49.94
CA GLY A 459 10.05 25.71 -50.66
C GLY A 459 8.74 25.90 -49.89
N LYS A 460 7.92 26.86 -50.35
CA LYS A 460 6.60 27.30 -49.85
C LYS A 460 5.47 26.26 -49.96
N ALA A 461 4.46 26.45 -49.10
CA ALA A 461 3.04 26.02 -49.08
C ALA A 461 2.32 25.96 -50.47
N PRO A 462 1.07 25.43 -50.67
CA PRO A 462 -0.04 25.43 -49.71
C PRO A 462 -1.10 24.28 -49.78
N ALA A 463 -2.12 24.43 -48.95
CA ALA A 463 -3.36 23.66 -48.85
C ALA A 463 -4.23 23.69 -50.12
N ALA A 464 -4.98 22.60 -50.37
CA ALA A 464 -6.29 22.60 -51.01
C ALA A 464 -7.01 21.28 -50.66
N GLY A 465 -8.26 21.40 -50.22
CA GLY A 465 -9.14 20.27 -49.93
C GLY A 465 -9.74 19.66 -51.20
N LEU A 466 -10.28 18.45 -51.04
CA LEU A 466 -11.30 17.91 -51.93
C LEU A 466 -12.33 17.14 -51.10
N GLU A 467 -13.55 17.34 -51.55
CA GLU A 467 -14.83 17.10 -50.91
C GLU A 467 -15.40 15.73 -51.37
N THR A 468 -16.28 15.17 -50.54
CA THR A 468 -17.41 14.28 -50.89
C THR A 468 -17.15 12.78 -51.16
N LEU A 469 -17.73 11.92 -50.32
CA LEU A 469 -18.89 11.04 -50.65
C LEU A 469 -19.08 9.97 -49.55
N ALA A 470 -20.21 10.05 -48.84
CA ALA A 470 -20.71 8.99 -47.97
C ALA A 470 -21.37 7.87 -48.79
N PRO A 471 -21.22 6.59 -48.38
CA PRO A 471 -22.16 5.52 -48.74
C PRO A 471 -23.10 5.13 -47.58
N PRO A 472 -24.20 4.42 -47.89
CA PRO A 472 -25.47 4.51 -47.16
C PRO A 472 -25.62 3.50 -46.01
N LEU A 473 -26.64 3.78 -45.17
CA LEU A 473 -27.19 2.88 -44.16
C LEU A 473 -27.50 1.49 -44.75
N ALA A 474 -26.93 0.46 -44.14
CA ALA A 474 -27.41 -0.92 -44.24
C ALA A 474 -27.90 -1.37 -42.85
N ASN A 475 -29.08 -1.97 -42.87
CA ASN A 475 -29.90 -2.39 -41.74
C ASN A 475 -29.14 -3.05 -40.58
N ALA A 476 -29.45 -2.57 -39.36
CA ALA A 476 -29.08 -3.22 -38.12
C ALA A 476 -29.75 -4.59 -38.00
N LEU A 477 -28.93 -5.64 -38.03
CA LEU A 477 -29.27 -6.94 -37.47
C LEU A 477 -29.16 -6.86 -35.94
N PRO A 478 -30.03 -7.56 -35.18
CA PRO A 478 -29.99 -7.52 -33.73
C PRO A 478 -28.65 -8.10 -33.23
N PRO A 479 -28.11 -7.57 -32.11
CA PRO A 479 -26.89 -8.12 -31.53
C PRO A 479 -27.17 -9.56 -31.10
N SER A 480 -26.40 -10.49 -31.67
CA SER A 480 -26.34 -11.87 -31.19
C SER A 480 -25.94 -11.85 -29.71
N PRO A 481 -26.62 -12.60 -28.82
CA PRO A 481 -26.34 -12.56 -27.40
C PRO A 481 -24.92 -13.06 -27.14
N ALA A 482 -24.12 -12.24 -26.46
CA ALA A 482 -22.89 -12.69 -25.82
C ALA A 482 -23.23 -13.91 -24.94
N PRO A 483 -22.42 -14.99 -24.94
CA PRO A 483 -22.70 -16.14 -24.11
C PRO A 483 -22.63 -15.71 -22.65
N ALA A 484 -23.77 -15.78 -21.97
CA ALA A 484 -23.85 -15.67 -20.53
C ALA A 484 -22.92 -16.72 -19.92
N LEU A 485 -22.02 -16.28 -19.05
CA LEU A 485 -21.20 -17.15 -18.21
C LEU A 485 -22.13 -17.93 -17.27
N THR A 486 -22.60 -19.09 -17.72
CA THR A 486 -23.10 -20.13 -16.82
C THR A 486 -22.00 -20.46 -15.83
N ALA A 487 -22.34 -20.54 -14.54
CA ALA A 487 -21.47 -20.96 -13.46
C ALA A 487 -20.89 -22.36 -13.72
N ALA A 488 -19.81 -22.43 -14.49
CA ALA A 488 -19.09 -23.66 -14.77
C ALA A 488 -18.31 -24.06 -13.52
N GLN A 489 -18.36 -25.36 -13.17
CA GLN A 489 -17.56 -25.89 -12.07
C GLN A 489 -16.06 -25.70 -12.39
N PRO A 490 -15.22 -25.33 -11.41
CA PRO A 490 -13.78 -25.26 -11.64
C PRO A 490 -13.26 -26.57 -12.22
N SER A 491 -12.59 -26.51 -13.38
CA SER A 491 -12.02 -27.67 -14.08
C SER A 491 -10.76 -27.24 -14.85
N GLY A 492 -10.09 -28.20 -15.52
CA GLY A 492 -8.98 -27.87 -16.42
C GLY A 492 -9.44 -27.03 -17.61
N GLU A 493 -10.61 -27.35 -18.17
CA GLU A 493 -11.21 -26.61 -19.28
C GLU A 493 -11.61 -25.21 -18.86
N HIS A 494 -12.16 -25.07 -17.64
CA HIS A 494 -12.48 -23.77 -17.07
C HIS A 494 -11.23 -22.91 -16.85
N PHE A 495 -10.12 -23.52 -16.39
CA PHE A 495 -8.83 -22.84 -16.30
C PHE A 495 -8.35 -22.34 -17.67
N MET A 496 -8.47 -23.14 -18.74
CA MET A 496 -8.09 -22.72 -20.09
C MET A 496 -8.97 -21.59 -20.63
N ALA A 497 -10.29 -21.67 -20.41
CA ALA A 497 -11.22 -20.61 -20.80
C ALA A 497 -10.90 -19.30 -20.05
N TRP A 498 -10.62 -19.39 -18.75
CA TRP A 498 -10.18 -18.25 -17.93
C TRP A 498 -8.88 -17.63 -18.45
N LEU A 499 -7.92 -18.46 -18.86
CA LEU A 499 -6.63 -18.02 -19.38
C LEU A 499 -6.80 -17.29 -20.72
N GLN A 500 -7.60 -17.86 -21.64
CA GLN A 500 -7.97 -17.24 -22.92
C GLN A 500 -8.68 -15.90 -22.72
N GLN A 501 -9.69 -15.85 -21.86
CA GLN A 501 -10.42 -14.63 -21.56
C GLN A 501 -9.53 -13.58 -20.88
N GLY A 502 -8.64 -14.01 -19.97
CA GLY A 502 -7.68 -13.14 -19.30
C GLY A 502 -6.73 -12.46 -20.27
N VAL A 503 -6.23 -13.20 -21.26
CA VAL A 503 -5.39 -12.65 -22.34
C VAL A 503 -6.21 -11.73 -23.26
N ALA A 504 -7.39 -12.16 -23.72
CA ALA A 504 -8.22 -11.38 -24.64
C ALA A 504 -8.68 -10.05 -24.05
N SER A 505 -9.03 -10.04 -22.75
CA SER A 505 -9.41 -8.84 -22.00
C SER A 505 -8.22 -7.98 -21.54
N ARG A 506 -6.99 -8.37 -21.86
CA ARG A 506 -5.72 -7.76 -21.39
C ARG A 506 -5.57 -7.71 -19.86
N ARG A 507 -6.31 -8.56 -19.16
CA ARG A 507 -6.22 -8.75 -17.70
C ARG A 507 -4.99 -9.55 -17.30
N LEU A 508 -4.55 -10.47 -18.16
CA LEU A 508 -3.29 -11.18 -18.05
C LEU A 508 -2.33 -10.61 -19.10
N ILE A 509 -1.33 -9.87 -18.64
CA ILE A 509 -0.31 -9.27 -19.50
C ILE A 509 0.67 -10.36 -19.95
N ILE A 510 1.05 -10.34 -21.22
CA ILE A 510 2.03 -11.27 -21.81
C ILE A 510 3.39 -10.56 -21.92
N ASN A 511 4.48 -11.28 -21.66
CA ASN A 511 5.86 -10.82 -21.86
C ASN A 511 6.32 -9.62 -21.01
N ASP A 512 5.61 -9.31 -19.94
CA ASP A 512 6.03 -8.34 -18.93
C ASP A 512 6.90 -8.99 -17.84
N ALA A 513 7.68 -8.19 -17.10
CA ALA A 513 8.60 -8.70 -16.08
C ALA A 513 7.93 -9.50 -14.95
N LYS A 514 6.64 -9.25 -14.67
CA LYS A 514 5.82 -10.00 -13.70
C LYS A 514 4.68 -10.79 -14.36
N ALA A 515 4.74 -11.00 -15.67
CA ALA A 515 3.71 -11.73 -16.40
C ALA A 515 3.62 -13.20 -15.94
N LEU A 516 2.42 -13.75 -16.00
CA LEU A 516 2.17 -15.18 -15.75
C LEU A 516 2.19 -16.01 -17.04
N VAL A 517 2.24 -15.32 -18.20
CA VAL A 517 2.29 -15.89 -19.54
C VAL A 517 3.39 -15.19 -20.33
N HIS A 518 4.28 -15.97 -20.93
CA HIS A 518 5.33 -15.49 -21.84
C HIS A 518 5.24 -16.23 -23.18
N THR A 519 5.91 -15.72 -24.21
CA THR A 519 6.19 -16.49 -25.43
C THR A 519 7.67 -16.83 -25.49
N VAL A 520 7.99 -18.11 -25.68
CA VAL A 520 9.38 -18.61 -25.79
C VAL A 520 9.40 -19.76 -26.78
N GLY A 521 10.34 -19.75 -27.74
CA GLY A 521 10.42 -20.80 -28.77
C GLY A 521 9.15 -20.92 -29.61
N ASP A 522 8.54 -19.77 -29.94
CA ASP A 522 7.33 -19.62 -30.74
C ASP A 522 6.09 -20.32 -30.15
N THR A 523 6.10 -20.57 -28.85
CA THR A 523 4.93 -21.09 -28.12
C THR A 523 4.67 -20.33 -26.81
N ALA A 524 3.48 -20.50 -26.27
CA ALA A 524 3.09 -19.92 -24.99
C ALA A 524 3.70 -20.70 -23.82
N TYR A 525 4.30 -19.97 -22.89
CA TYR A 525 4.90 -20.45 -21.66
C TYR A 525 4.11 -19.95 -20.44
N LEU A 526 3.56 -20.89 -19.67
CA LEU A 526 2.73 -20.62 -18.48
C LEU A 526 3.57 -20.77 -17.21
N VAL A 527 3.71 -19.69 -16.44
CA VAL A 527 4.58 -19.65 -15.26
C VAL A 527 3.94 -20.39 -14.09
N SER A 528 4.60 -21.44 -13.59
CA SER A 528 4.16 -22.25 -12.45
C SER A 528 5.01 -21.96 -11.20
N PRO A 529 4.42 -21.85 -10.00
CA PRO A 529 3.00 -22.05 -9.67
C PRO A 529 2.10 -20.82 -9.89
N GLY A 530 2.66 -19.68 -10.27
CA GLY A 530 1.99 -18.37 -10.23
C GLY A 530 0.67 -18.30 -11.00
N VAL A 531 0.59 -18.89 -12.20
CA VAL A 531 -0.63 -18.88 -13.02
C VAL A 531 -1.78 -19.64 -12.36
N PHE A 532 -1.48 -20.78 -11.72
CA PHE A 532 -2.47 -21.60 -11.03
C PHE A 532 -2.89 -20.99 -9.70
N GLN A 533 -1.96 -20.36 -9.00
CA GLN A 533 -2.25 -19.59 -7.79
C GLN A 533 -3.20 -18.44 -8.09
N ARG A 534 -2.95 -17.69 -9.17
CA ARG A 534 -3.83 -16.59 -9.57
C ARG A 534 -5.24 -17.08 -9.91
N TYR A 535 -5.37 -18.15 -10.67
CA TYR A 535 -6.67 -18.74 -10.96
C TYR A 535 -7.39 -19.23 -9.69
N ALA A 536 -6.69 -19.90 -8.77
CA ALA A 536 -7.27 -20.38 -7.53
C ALA A 536 -7.76 -19.24 -6.62
N GLN A 537 -7.04 -18.11 -6.60
CA GLN A 537 -7.45 -16.91 -5.84
C GLN A 537 -8.73 -16.26 -6.39
N GLU A 538 -8.97 -16.39 -7.69
CA GLU A 538 -10.16 -15.84 -8.36
C GLU A 538 -11.37 -16.78 -8.29
N HIS A 539 -11.17 -18.06 -7.97
CA HIS A 539 -12.22 -19.06 -7.89
C HIS A 539 -12.18 -19.76 -6.52
N PRO A 540 -12.72 -19.13 -5.46
CA PRO A 540 -12.69 -19.68 -4.09
C PRO A 540 -13.31 -21.08 -3.96
N GLN A 541 -14.16 -21.50 -4.89
CA GLN A 541 -14.74 -22.85 -4.94
C GLN A 541 -13.65 -23.93 -5.09
N VAL A 542 -12.51 -23.61 -5.71
CA VAL A 542 -11.35 -24.50 -5.85
C VAL A 542 -10.84 -24.97 -4.49
N GLY A 543 -10.80 -24.10 -3.48
CA GLY A 543 -10.32 -24.47 -2.15
C GLY A 543 -11.18 -25.52 -1.45
N THR A 544 -12.47 -25.61 -1.79
CA THR A 544 -13.35 -26.67 -1.27
C THR A 544 -13.07 -28.01 -1.96
N LEU A 545 -12.89 -27.98 -3.29
CA LEU A 545 -12.59 -29.17 -4.10
C LEU A 545 -11.18 -29.73 -3.81
N ALA A 546 -10.20 -28.85 -3.61
CA ALA A 546 -8.82 -29.24 -3.30
C ALA A 546 -8.71 -29.93 -1.93
N LYS A 547 -9.48 -29.47 -0.93
CA LYS A 547 -9.54 -30.09 0.41
C LYS A 547 -10.12 -31.50 0.39
N GLN A 548 -11.11 -31.77 -0.47
CA GLN A 548 -11.68 -33.13 -0.62
C GLN A 548 -10.64 -34.14 -1.11
N GLU A 549 -9.63 -33.67 -1.84
CA GLU A 549 -8.53 -34.50 -2.36
C GLU A 549 -7.21 -34.31 -1.60
N SER A 550 -7.23 -33.68 -0.41
CA SER A 550 -6.06 -33.38 0.44
C SER A 550 -4.90 -32.70 -0.31
N GLN A 551 -5.21 -31.71 -1.15
CA GLN A 551 -4.25 -30.96 -1.97
C GLN A 551 -4.31 -29.47 -1.70
N GLN A 552 -3.23 -28.76 -2.03
CA GLN A 552 -3.25 -27.30 -2.08
C GLN A 552 -4.05 -26.80 -3.29
N ASP A 553 -4.74 -25.68 -3.14
CA ASP A 553 -5.66 -25.12 -4.15
C ASP A 553 -5.04 -25.02 -5.55
N TRP A 554 -3.81 -24.48 -5.66
CA TRP A 554 -3.12 -24.34 -6.94
C TRP A 554 -2.67 -25.68 -7.53
N GLN A 555 -2.29 -26.66 -6.70
CA GLN A 555 -1.88 -28.00 -7.15
C GLN A 555 -3.06 -28.78 -7.73
N TRP A 556 -4.25 -28.60 -7.14
CA TRP A 556 -5.47 -29.21 -7.64
C TRP A 556 -5.77 -28.74 -9.06
N VAL A 557 -5.67 -27.43 -9.31
CA VAL A 557 -5.88 -26.84 -10.65
C VAL A 557 -4.79 -27.30 -11.63
N GLN A 558 -3.53 -27.30 -11.19
CA GLN A 558 -2.40 -27.75 -12.00
C GLN A 558 -2.60 -29.19 -12.49
N LYS A 559 -3.02 -30.13 -11.62
CA LYS A 559 -3.29 -31.51 -12.03
C LYS A 559 -4.46 -31.62 -13.01
N ARG A 560 -5.50 -30.78 -12.86
CA ARG A 560 -6.64 -30.77 -13.79
C ARG A 560 -6.24 -30.24 -15.16
N PHE A 561 -5.37 -29.23 -15.21
CA PHE A 561 -4.74 -28.76 -16.43
C PHE A 561 -3.86 -29.85 -17.08
N GLU A 562 -3.01 -30.52 -16.30
CA GLU A 562 -2.13 -31.57 -16.83
C GLU A 562 -2.90 -32.75 -17.44
N LYS A 563 -4.09 -33.08 -16.89
CA LYS A 563 -4.98 -34.11 -17.44
C LYS A 563 -5.54 -33.78 -18.82
N LEU A 564 -5.57 -32.50 -19.21
CA LEU A 564 -5.99 -32.10 -20.55
C LEU A 564 -4.95 -32.41 -21.63
N GLY A 565 -3.69 -32.64 -21.25
CA GLY A 565 -2.62 -32.96 -22.20
C GLY A 565 -2.30 -31.85 -23.20
N LEU A 566 -2.59 -30.59 -22.86
CA LEU A 566 -2.36 -29.44 -23.74
C LEU A 566 -0.91 -28.90 -23.65
N HIS A 567 -0.12 -29.40 -22.70
CA HIS A 567 1.27 -29.00 -22.48
C HIS A 567 2.26 -29.99 -23.11
N ARG A 568 3.36 -29.46 -23.63
CA ARG A 568 4.48 -30.27 -24.13
C ARG A 568 5.14 -31.02 -22.98
N LYS A 569 5.38 -32.31 -23.17
CA LYS A 569 6.19 -33.13 -22.25
C LYS A 569 7.63 -33.17 -22.71
N HIS A 570 8.55 -33.20 -21.76
CA HIS A 570 9.97 -33.44 -22.02
C HIS A 570 10.20 -34.90 -22.45
N SER A 571 11.31 -35.19 -23.13
CA SER A 571 11.71 -36.54 -23.56
C SER A 571 11.92 -37.53 -22.40
N ASN A 572 12.10 -37.02 -21.18
CA ASN A 572 12.24 -37.79 -19.95
C ASN A 572 10.92 -37.97 -19.18
N GLY A 573 9.79 -37.53 -19.75
CA GLY A 573 8.46 -37.65 -19.17
C GLY A 573 8.06 -36.55 -18.18
N LEU A 574 8.92 -35.55 -17.91
CA LEU A 574 8.57 -34.40 -17.06
C LEU A 574 7.69 -33.38 -17.80
N ASN A 575 6.78 -32.73 -17.06
CA ASN A 575 5.85 -31.74 -17.61
C ASN A 575 6.34 -30.28 -17.49
N ILE A 576 7.30 -30.01 -16.60
CA ILE A 576 7.75 -28.66 -16.25
C ILE A 576 9.05 -28.34 -16.99
N TRP A 577 9.03 -27.24 -17.74
CA TRP A 577 10.16 -26.70 -18.48
C TRP A 577 10.83 -25.58 -17.69
N THR A 578 12.16 -25.55 -17.73
CA THR A 578 12.96 -24.49 -17.11
C THR A 578 13.39 -23.49 -18.18
N CYS A 579 12.96 -22.25 -18.05
CA CYS A 579 13.46 -21.14 -18.86
C CYS A 579 14.48 -20.34 -18.04
N GLU A 580 15.54 -19.92 -18.70
CA GLU A 580 16.51 -19.00 -18.15
C GLU A 580 16.08 -17.57 -18.49
N VAL A 581 15.92 -16.74 -17.46
CA VAL A 581 15.57 -15.33 -17.56
C VAL A 581 16.85 -14.52 -17.43
N THR A 582 17.36 -14.03 -18.55
CA THR A 582 18.60 -13.25 -18.61
C THR A 582 18.27 -11.77 -18.53
N GLY A 583 18.51 -11.17 -17.37
CA GLY A 583 18.48 -9.72 -17.19
C GLY A 583 19.86 -9.09 -17.39
N PRO A 584 19.97 -7.75 -17.46
CA PRO A 584 21.24 -7.05 -17.68
C PRO A 584 22.35 -7.32 -16.66
N ARG A 585 22.02 -7.86 -15.48
CA ARG A 585 22.95 -8.08 -14.35
C ARG A 585 22.89 -9.45 -13.70
N LYS A 586 21.79 -10.19 -13.86
CA LYS A 586 21.57 -11.49 -13.20
C LYS A 586 20.72 -12.38 -14.09
N THR A 587 21.02 -13.67 -13.99
CA THR A 587 20.28 -14.73 -14.65
C THR A 587 19.49 -15.53 -13.62
N ARG A 588 18.20 -15.74 -13.86
CA ARG A 588 17.31 -16.49 -12.97
C ARG A 588 16.65 -17.64 -13.72
N ARG A 589 16.18 -18.64 -12.99
CA ARG A 589 15.40 -19.76 -13.56
C ARG A 589 13.93 -19.56 -13.28
N LEU A 590 13.12 -19.73 -14.33
CA LEU A 590 11.67 -19.74 -14.28
C LEU A 590 11.19 -21.14 -14.64
N HIS A 591 10.15 -21.62 -13.96
CA HIS A 591 9.59 -22.94 -14.18
C HIS A 591 8.14 -22.82 -14.64
N GLY A 592 7.71 -23.69 -15.56
CA GLY A 592 6.44 -23.50 -16.24
C GLY A 592 6.15 -24.54 -17.31
N TYR A 593 5.00 -24.38 -17.96
CA TYR A 593 4.52 -25.30 -19.00
C TYR A 593 4.62 -24.63 -20.36
N LEU A 594 5.14 -25.33 -21.36
CA LEU A 594 4.99 -24.93 -22.77
C LEU A 594 3.71 -25.52 -23.32
N LEU A 595 2.88 -24.73 -23.99
CA LEU A 595 1.72 -25.25 -24.71
C LEU A 595 2.17 -25.97 -26.00
N GLU A 596 1.48 -27.05 -26.36
CA GLU A 596 1.72 -27.76 -27.63
C GLU A 596 1.44 -26.82 -28.80
N GLU A 597 0.28 -26.17 -28.76
CA GLU A 597 -0.24 -25.31 -29.80
C GLU A 597 -0.53 -23.91 -29.23
N PRO A 598 0.20 -22.86 -29.66
CA PRO A 598 0.01 -21.51 -29.11
C PRO A 598 -1.35 -20.90 -29.46
N SER A 599 -1.99 -21.32 -30.56
CA SER A 599 -3.32 -20.89 -31.00
C SER A 599 -4.42 -21.17 -29.97
N ARG A 600 -4.19 -22.13 -29.06
CA ARG A 600 -5.07 -22.46 -27.93
C ARG A 600 -5.15 -21.34 -26.90
N LEU A 601 -4.23 -20.38 -26.90
CA LEU A 601 -4.22 -19.26 -25.96
C LEU A 601 -4.08 -17.91 -26.66
N LEU A 602 -3.30 -17.85 -27.72
CA LEU A 602 -2.89 -16.63 -28.41
C LEU A 602 -3.46 -16.66 -29.82
N HIS A 603 -4.36 -15.71 -30.15
CA HIS A 603 -4.96 -15.62 -31.48
C HIS A 603 -3.89 -15.23 -32.53
N ASP A 604 -3.04 -14.27 -32.16
CA ASP A 604 -1.79 -13.93 -32.84
C ASP A 604 -0.64 -14.16 -31.86
N VAL A 605 0.41 -14.89 -32.28
CA VAL A 605 1.57 -15.17 -31.41
C VAL A 605 2.46 -13.93 -31.37
N PRO A 606 2.58 -13.21 -30.23
CA PRO A 606 3.49 -12.08 -30.10
C PRO A 606 4.94 -12.56 -30.15
N PRO A 607 5.89 -11.67 -30.51
CA PRO A 607 7.30 -12.02 -30.59
C PRO A 607 7.79 -12.63 -29.27
N ASN A 608 8.68 -13.62 -29.37
CA ASN A 608 9.27 -14.28 -28.20
C ASN A 608 9.87 -13.26 -27.24
N ASN A 609 9.73 -13.52 -25.95
CA ASN A 609 10.31 -12.68 -24.92
C ASN A 609 11.85 -12.68 -25.07
N PRO A 610 12.48 -11.52 -25.33
CA PRO A 610 13.91 -11.46 -25.64
C PRO A 610 14.80 -11.81 -24.44
N TYR A 611 14.22 -11.85 -23.23
CA TYR A 611 14.93 -12.16 -21.99
C TYR A 611 14.76 -13.61 -21.54
N LEU A 612 13.94 -14.42 -22.22
CA LEU A 612 13.74 -15.83 -21.86
C LEU A 612 14.36 -16.75 -22.91
N SER A 613 15.18 -17.68 -22.45
CA SER A 613 15.74 -18.77 -23.27
C SER A 613 15.36 -20.13 -22.69
N LEU A 614 14.88 -21.03 -23.54
CA LEU A 614 14.59 -22.41 -23.17
C LEU A 614 15.89 -23.18 -22.96
N HIS A 615 16.01 -23.82 -21.79
CA HIS A 615 17.06 -24.80 -21.57
C HIS A 615 16.57 -26.14 -22.15
N HIS A 616 17.27 -26.63 -23.18
CA HIS A 616 17.02 -27.96 -23.77
C HIS A 616 17.49 -29.08 -22.85
#